data_AF-A0A9E4WIH7-F1
#
_entry.id   AF-A0A9E4WIH7-F1
#
_cell.length_a   1.000
_cell.length_b   1.000
_cell.length_c   1.000
_cell.angle_alpha   90.00
_cell.angle_beta   90.00
_cell.angle_gamma   90.00
#
_symmetry.space_group_name_H-M   'P 1'
#
loop_
_entity.id
_entity.type
_entity.pdbx_description
1 polymer ?
#
loop_
_entity_poly.entity_id
_entity_poly.type
_entity_poly.pdbx_seq_one_letter_code
_entity_poly.pdbx_strand_id
1 'polypeptide(L)' 'MPWKKTDQLSEQQKFIIAWQGEALTPFSELCRRFGISRKSGYKRVARFNEFGLRG' A
#
# COMPACT_ATOMS: atom_id res chain seq x y z
N MET A 1 10.18 -10.46 22.81
CA MET A 1 9.04 -10.50 21.88
C MET A 1 9.58 -10.15 20.50
N PRO A 2 9.79 -11.13 19.61
CA PRO A 2 10.37 -10.86 18.30
C PRO A 2 9.27 -10.18 17.49
N TRP A 3 9.26 -8.85 17.58
CA TRP A 3 8.43 -8.01 16.73
C TRP A 3 8.67 -8.50 15.30
N LYS A 4 7.63 -9.11 14.71
CA LYS A 4 7.59 -9.38 13.29
C LYS A 4 7.88 -8.04 12.63
N LYS A 5 9.13 -7.85 12.20
CA LYS A 5 9.51 -6.87 11.20
C LYS A 5 8.81 -7.30 9.91
N THR A 6 7.49 -7.18 9.89
CA THR A 6 6.78 -7.07 8.64
C THR A 6 7.22 -5.71 8.14
N ASP A 7 8.32 -5.72 7.40
CA ASP A 7 9.05 -4.56 6.97
C ASP A 7 8.02 -3.57 6.42
N GLN A 8 7.98 -2.35 6.93
CA GLN A 8 6.99 -1.36 6.52
C GLN A 8 7.05 -1.14 4.99
N LEU A 9 8.23 -1.38 4.40
CA LEU A 9 8.47 -1.49 2.96
C LEU A 9 7.65 -2.62 2.31
N SER A 10 7.64 -3.82 2.91
CA SER A 10 6.89 -4.97 2.42
C SER A 10 5.37 -4.72 2.44
N GLU A 11 4.86 -4.04 3.47
CA GLU A 11 3.43 -3.68 3.56
C GLU A 11 3.06 -2.56 2.58
N GLN A 12 3.98 -1.65 2.26
CA GLN A 12 3.80 -0.66 1.19
C GLN A 12 3.76 -1.34 -0.18
N GLN A 13 4.68 -2.27 -0.47
CA GLN A 13 4.71 -3.00 -1.73
C GLN A 13 3.47 -3.88 -1.91
N LYS A 14 3.02 -4.59 -0.86
CA LYS A 14 1.78 -5.37 -0.90
C LYS A 14 0.56 -4.51 -1.19
N PHE A 15 0.49 -3.31 -0.62
CA PHE A 15 -0.61 -2.37 -0.90
C PHE A 15 -0.64 -1.96 -2.39
N ILE A 16 0.52 -1.66 -2.98
CA ILE A 16 0.62 -1.29 -4.40
C ILE A 16 0.27 -2.48 -5.31
N ILE A 17 0.76 -3.68 -5.00
CA ILE A 17 0.45 -4.90 -5.75
C ILE A 17 -1.07 -5.17 -5.70
N ALA A 18 -1.69 -5.07 -4.53
CA ALA A 18 -3.13 -5.23 -4.39
C ALA A 18 -3.90 -4.14 -5.16
N TRP A 19 -3.44 -2.89 -5.10
CA TRP A 19 -4.05 -1.79 -5.86
C TRP A 19 -3.96 -1.99 -7.39
N GLN A 20 -2.86 -2.52 -7.90
CA GLN A 20 -2.69 -2.82 -9.33
C GLN A 20 -3.45 -4.07 -9.77
N GLY A 21 -3.53 -5.11 -8.92
CA GLY A 21 -4.20 -6.37 -9.23
C GLY A 21 -5.71 -6.33 -9.05
N GLU A 22 -6.23 -5.51 -8.14
CA GLU A 22 -7.65 -5.42 -7.82
C GLU A 22 -8.30 -4.17 -8.45
N ALA A 23 -8.31 -4.09 -9.79
CA ALA A 23 -8.88 -2.95 -10.53
C ALA A 23 -10.36 -2.66 -10.22
N LEU A 24 -11.10 -3.66 -9.72
CA LEU A 24 -12.52 -3.54 -9.34
C LEU A 24 -12.73 -3.16 -7.86
N THR A 25 -11.68 -3.23 -7.03
CA THR A 25 -11.81 -2.93 -5.60
C THR A 25 -11.72 -1.42 -5.37
N PRO A 26 -12.72 -0.81 -4.71
CA PRO A 26 -12.67 0.60 -4.38
C PRO A 26 -11.46 0.93 -3.51
N PHE A 27 -10.79 2.04 -3.81
CA PHE A 27 -9.60 2.46 -3.08
C PHE A 27 -9.81 2.59 -1.56
N SER A 28 -11.00 3.01 -1.16
CA SER A 28 -11.43 3.09 0.24
C SER A 28 -11.43 1.74 0.94
N GLU A 29 -11.88 0.69 0.26
CA GLU A 29 -11.94 -0.67 0.79
C GLU A 29 -10.53 -1.25 0.89
N LEU A 30 -9.69 -0.98 -0.11
CA LEU A 30 -8.28 -1.35 -0.10
C LEU A 30 -7.54 -0.68 1.07
N CYS A 31 -7.75 0.62 1.31
CA CYS A 31 -7.18 1.30 2.47
C CYS A 31 -7.66 0.69 3.81
N ARG A 32 -8.94 0.30 3.89
CA ARG A 32 -9.53 -0.32 5.09
C ARG A 32 -8.91 -1.69 5.39
N ARG A 33 -8.73 -2.54 4.37
CA ARG A 33 -8.08 -3.85 4.49
C ARG A 33 -6.65 -3.75 5.02
N PHE A 34 -5.90 -2.75 4.55
CA PHE A 34 -4.53 -2.49 4.99
C PHE A 34 -4.44 -1.63 6.26
N GLY A 35 -5.57 -1.24 6.87
CA GLY A 35 -5.59 -0.45 8.11
C GLY A 35 -4.98 0.95 7.96
N ILE A 36 -4.95 1.52 6.75
CA ILE A 36 -4.37 2.83 6.48
C ILE A 36 -5.45 3.87 6.15
N SER A 37 -5.13 5.14 6.41
CA SER A 37 -5.96 6.23 5.92
C SER A 37 -5.89 6.36 4.40
N ARG A 38 -6.98 6.83 3.77
CA ARG A 38 -7.00 7.13 2.33
C ARG A 38 -5.88 8.09 1.92
N LYS A 39 -5.60 9.10 2.75
CA LYS A 39 -4.51 10.06 2.55
C LYS A 39 -3.14 9.36 2.48
N SER A 40 -2.89 8.41 3.38
CA SER A 40 -1.67 7.60 3.38
C SER A 40 -1.61 6.68 2.16
N GLY A 41 -2.75 6.09 1.76
CA GLY A 41 -2.86 5.31 0.53
C GLY A 41 -2.47 6.14 -0.70
N TYR A 42 -3.06 7.32 -0.89
CA TYR A 42 -2.77 8.17 -2.04
C TYR A 42 -1.30 8.59 -2.09
N LYS A 43 -0.68 8.90 -0.93
CA LYS A 43 0.76 9.18 -0.86
C LYS A 43 1.61 7.99 -1.32
N ARG A 44 1.24 6.75 -0.98
CA ARG A 44 1.95 5.55 -1.43
C ARG A 44 1.82 5.37 -2.94
N VAL A 45 0.62 5.56 -3.50
CA VAL A 45 0.39 5.49 -4.94
C VAL A 45 1.15 6.58 -5.68
N ALA A 46 1.13 7.83 -5.17
CA ALA A 46 1.89 8.94 -5.75
C ALA A 46 3.39 8.64 -5.77
N ARG A 47 3.96 8.19 -4.64
CA ARG A 47 5.37 7.79 -4.56
C ARG A 47 5.70 6.63 -5.51
N PHE A 48 4.81 5.64 -5.62
CA PHE A 48 4.97 4.55 -6.57
C PHE A 48 4.93 5.04 -8.02
N ASN A 49 4.09 6.02 -8.35
CA ASN A 49 4.02 6.59 -9.68
C ASN A 49 5.26 7.45 -10.01
N GLU A 50 5.88 8.09 -9.01
CA GLU A 50 7.09 8.90 -9.18
C GLU A 50 8.39 8.06 -9.23
N PHE A 51 8.50 7.01 -8.42
CA PHE A 51 9.76 6.26 -8.22
C PHE A 51 9.66 4.75 -8.50
N GLY A 52 8.48 4.24 -8.84
CA GLY A 52 8.21 2.80 -8.96
C GLY A 52 8.23 2.07 -7.61
N LEU A 53 8.37 0.75 -7.63
CA LEU A 53 8.41 -0.14 -6.45
C LEU A 53 9.66 0.04 -5.56
N ARG A 54 10.56 0.96 -5.92
CA ARG A 54 11.88 1.20 -5.29
C ARG A 54 11.98 2.51 -4.48
N GLY A 55 10.94 3.34 -4.46
CA GLY A 55 10.93 4.63 -3.74
C GLY A 55 10.59 4.56 -2.26
#